data_AF-A0A378MDL3-F1
#
_entry.id   AF-A0A378MDL3-F1
#
_cell.length_a   1.000
_cell.length_b   1.000
_cell.length_c   1.000
_cell.angle_alpha   90.00
_cell.angle_beta   90.00
_cell.angle_gamma   90.00
#
_symmetry.space_group_name_H-M   'P 1'
#
loop_
_entity.id
_entity.type
_entity.pdbx_description
1 polymer ?
#
loop_
_entity_poly.entity_id
_entity_poly.type
_entity_poly.pdbx_seq_one_letter_code
_entity_poly.pdbx_strand_id
1 'polypeptide(L)'
;MSGKEYSGLIKGTVSASAYAEDWVERFNKSEFGQAVLGLGLSIAAIRYRPVVKKVSGLKFSDVEKLENHFTKHGGEFKGAYSNVDEYLKGANDVIKNGEKVQYNYPLKDGTTELRTGYVKFMGNTSKGKAKFEFVGTNLSGDITTYHVKRGEDIYKLLNGSKHINVINPLE
;
A
#
# COMPACT_ATOMS: atom_id res chain seq x y z
N MET A 1 2.60 -24.32 -10.00
CA MET A 1 2.63 -22.91 -9.54
C MET A 1 1.62 -22.78 -8.41
N SER A 2 2.07 -22.34 -7.22
CA SER A 2 1.31 -22.26 -5.96
C SER A 2 0.68 -20.87 -5.77
N GLY A 3 -0.20 -20.46 -6.68
CA GLY A 3 -0.87 -19.16 -6.58
C GLY A 3 -1.81 -19.07 -5.37
N LYS A 4 -1.93 -17.87 -4.79
CA LYS A 4 -2.85 -17.58 -3.68
C LYS A 4 -4.14 -16.99 -4.23
N GLU A 5 -5.27 -17.60 -3.87
CA GLU A 5 -6.60 -17.05 -4.16
C GLU A 5 -7.07 -16.14 -3.03
N TYR A 6 -7.50 -14.94 -3.40
CA TYR A 6 -8.12 -14.00 -2.48
C TYR A 6 -9.59 -13.82 -2.90
N SER A 7 -10.42 -14.75 -2.43
CA SER A 7 -11.87 -14.74 -2.72
C SER A 7 -12.61 -13.79 -1.77
N GLY A 8 -13.54 -13.03 -2.34
CA GLY A 8 -14.55 -12.27 -1.59
C GLY A 8 -15.63 -13.14 -0.93
N LEU A 9 -15.72 -14.40 -1.35
CA LEU A 9 -16.59 -15.42 -0.79
C LEU A 9 -15.78 -16.29 0.18
N ILE A 10 -16.13 -16.12 1.45
CA ILE A 10 -15.59 -16.73 2.67
C ILE A 10 -14.98 -18.13 2.43
N LYS A 11 -13.65 -18.22 2.47
CA LYS A 11 -12.94 -19.41 2.96
C LYS A 11 -11.58 -19.00 3.52
N GLY A 12 -11.64 -18.36 4.70
CA GLY A 12 -10.48 -17.85 5.44
C GLY A 12 -10.75 -16.44 5.94
N THR A 13 -11.34 -16.32 7.13
CA THR A 13 -11.68 -15.05 7.77
C THR A 13 -10.41 -14.30 8.17
N VAL A 14 -9.79 -13.57 7.24
CA VAL A 14 -8.97 -12.40 7.59
C VAL A 14 -9.92 -11.21 7.58
N SER A 15 -10.59 -11.05 8.73
CA SER A 15 -11.62 -10.04 8.95
C SER A 15 -11.07 -8.64 8.68
N ALA A 16 -11.89 -7.72 8.16
CA ALA A 16 -11.56 -6.30 8.11
C ALA A 16 -11.20 -5.73 9.51
N SER A 17 -11.59 -6.42 10.59
CA SER A 17 -11.14 -6.13 11.95
C SER A 17 -9.64 -6.35 12.15
N ALA A 18 -9.01 -7.35 11.50
CA ALA A 18 -7.57 -7.57 11.62
C ALA A 18 -6.75 -6.46 10.94
N TYR A 19 -7.28 -5.86 9.86
CA TYR A 19 -6.71 -4.63 9.29
C TYR A 19 -6.95 -3.44 10.22
N ALA A 20 -8.16 -3.23 10.73
CA ALA A 20 -8.42 -2.16 11.69
C ALA A 20 -7.55 -2.28 12.95
N GLU A 21 -7.36 -3.50 13.45
CA GLU A 21 -6.49 -3.83 14.58
C GLU A 21 -5.01 -3.64 14.24
N ASP A 22 -4.51 -4.13 13.10
CA ASP A 22 -3.14 -3.87 12.62
C ASP A 22 -2.87 -2.37 12.50
N TRP A 23 -3.84 -1.60 11.99
CA TRP A 23 -3.75 -0.15 11.88
C TRP A 23 -3.75 0.56 13.22
N VAL A 24 -4.67 0.19 14.11
CA VAL A 24 -4.73 0.73 15.49
C VAL A 24 -3.47 0.35 16.27
N GLU A 25 -2.96 -0.87 16.10
CA GLU A 25 -1.73 -1.33 16.72
C GLU A 25 -0.51 -0.59 16.16
N ARG A 26 -0.42 -0.37 14.84
CA ARG A 26 0.63 0.45 14.21
C ARG A 26 0.57 1.91 14.65
N PHE A 27 -0.64 2.46 14.81
CA PHE A 27 -0.85 3.80 15.36
C PHE A 27 -0.38 3.87 16.82
N ASN A 28 -0.80 2.93 17.67
CA ASN A 28 -0.46 2.87 19.10
C ASN A 28 1.03 2.57 19.36
N LYS A 29 1.69 1.79 18.50
CA LYS A 29 3.14 1.52 18.57
C LYS A 29 4.00 2.65 18.01
N SER A 30 3.41 3.65 17.36
CA SER A 30 4.15 4.83 16.90
C SER A 30 4.45 5.77 18.08
N GLU A 31 5.60 6.46 18.06
CA GLU A 31 5.95 7.49 19.05
C GLU A 31 4.89 8.63 19.10
N PHE A 32 4.00 8.71 18.10
CA PHE A 32 2.88 9.66 18.01
C PHE A 32 1.58 9.16 18.65
N GLY A 33 1.27 7.86 18.59
CA GLY A 33 0.07 7.28 19.21
C GLY A 33 0.08 7.36 20.74
N GLN A 34 1.28 7.33 21.34
CA GLN A 34 1.47 7.53 22.78
C GLN A 34 1.21 8.99 23.22
N ALA A 35 1.33 9.98 22.34
CA ALA A 35 1.20 11.39 22.70
C ALA A 35 -0.26 11.91 22.66
N VAL A 36 -1.14 11.26 21.89
CA VAL A 36 -2.53 11.72 21.66
C VAL A 36 -3.53 11.21 22.71
N LEU A 37 -3.25 10.08 23.36
CA LEU A 37 -4.20 9.47 24.30
C LEU A 37 -4.22 10.10 25.71
N GLY A 38 -3.34 11.07 25.99
CA GLY A 38 -3.19 11.67 27.32
C GLY A 38 -3.70 13.10 27.49
N LEU A 39 -4.03 13.81 26.42
CA LEU A 39 -4.34 15.24 26.51
C LEU A 39 -5.49 15.58 25.57
N GLY A 40 -6.66 15.88 26.14
CA GLY A 40 -7.79 16.45 25.41
C GLY A 40 -7.45 17.83 24.85
N LEU A 41 -6.64 17.88 23.79
CA LEU A 41 -6.16 19.10 23.17
C LEU A 41 -6.47 19.07 21.67
N SER A 42 -7.16 20.13 21.26
CA SER A 42 -7.51 20.49 19.90
C SER A 42 -6.27 20.51 19.00
N ILE A 43 -6.42 20.06 17.75
CA ILE A 43 -5.38 20.08 16.72
C ILE A 43 -5.06 21.54 16.37
N ALA A 44 -4.15 22.16 17.11
CA ALA A 44 -3.50 23.39 16.75
C ALA A 44 -2.12 23.43 17.42
N ALA A 45 -1.07 23.52 16.60
CA ALA A 45 0.32 23.77 16.99
C ALA A 45 1.13 22.59 17.60
N ILE A 46 1.38 21.54 16.82
CA ILE A 46 2.68 20.87 16.91
C ILE A 46 3.61 21.56 15.91
N ARG A 47 4.53 22.40 16.41
CA ARG A 47 5.56 23.05 15.60
C ARG A 47 6.47 21.98 15.00
N TYR A 48 6.49 21.93 13.68
CA TYR A 48 7.34 21.08 12.85
C TYR A 48 8.82 21.29 13.21
N ARG A 49 9.50 20.25 13.69
CA ARG A 49 10.95 20.10 13.61
C ARG A 49 11.21 18.84 12.78
N PRO A 50 11.79 18.94 11.57
CA PRO A 50 12.10 17.76 10.79
C PRO A 50 13.29 17.05 11.44
N VAL A 51 13.02 16.11 12.34
CA VAL A 51 13.99 15.07 12.68
C VAL A 51 13.88 14.05 11.56
N VAL A 52 14.71 14.21 10.52
CA VAL A 52 14.81 13.24 9.42
C VAL A 52 15.42 11.95 9.98
N LYS A 53 14.57 11.12 10.59
CA LYS A 53 14.93 9.76 10.98
C LYS A 53 15.03 8.97 9.67
N LYS A 54 16.25 8.53 9.33
CA LYS A 54 16.54 7.76 8.10
C LYS A 54 15.63 6.52 8.07
N VAL A 55 14.55 6.58 7.28
CA VAL A 55 13.66 5.44 7.07
C VAL A 55 14.45 4.43 6.24
N SER A 56 14.83 3.30 6.83
CA SER A 56 15.43 2.18 6.10
C SER A 56 14.34 1.51 5.26
N GLY A 57 14.29 1.83 3.97
CA GLY A 57 13.29 1.36 3.01
C GLY A 57 13.60 1.85 1.59
N LEU A 58 12.89 1.32 0.60
CA LEU A 58 12.96 1.81 -0.78
C LEU A 58 12.40 3.23 -0.82
N LYS A 59 13.06 4.08 -1.62
CA LYS A 59 12.67 5.48 -1.81
C LYS A 59 11.75 5.59 -3.00
N PHE A 60 10.94 6.64 -3.03
CA PHE A 60 10.38 7.08 -4.30
C PHE A 60 11.50 7.64 -5.18
N SER A 61 11.34 7.48 -6.49
CA SER A 61 12.35 7.94 -7.47
C SER A 61 12.70 9.43 -7.36
N ASP A 62 11.85 10.24 -6.74
CA ASP A 62 12.05 11.66 -6.49
C ASP A 62 11.09 12.18 -5.39
N VAL A 63 11.51 13.21 -4.64
CA VAL A 63 10.72 13.79 -3.52
C VAL A 63 9.48 14.52 -4.02
N GLU A 64 9.60 15.32 -5.08
CA GLU A 64 8.47 16.03 -5.69
C GLU A 64 7.44 15.02 -6.24
N LYS A 65 7.91 13.91 -6.83
CA LYS A 65 7.03 12.82 -7.25
C LYS A 65 6.30 12.18 -6.07
N LEU A 66 6.97 11.98 -4.93
CA LEU A 66 6.36 11.44 -3.73
C LEU A 66 5.28 12.36 -3.18
N GLU A 67 5.55 13.67 -3.05
CA GLU A 67 4.58 14.66 -2.58
C GLU A 67 3.36 14.72 -3.51
N ASN A 68 3.60 14.85 -4.82
CA ASN A 68 2.53 14.86 -5.82
C ASN A 68 1.70 13.57 -5.81
N HIS A 69 2.34 12.43 -5.57
CA HIS A 69 1.65 11.14 -5.48
C HIS A 69 0.79 11.08 -4.22
N PHE A 70 1.31 11.49 -3.06
CA PHE A 70 0.56 11.59 -1.82
C PHE A 70 -0.66 12.52 -1.94
N THR A 71 -0.52 13.70 -2.55
CA THR A 71 -1.65 14.61 -2.78
C THR A 71 -2.76 13.98 -3.62
N LYS A 72 -2.41 13.16 -4.61
CA LYS A 72 -3.39 12.52 -5.51
C LYS A 72 -4.01 11.26 -4.92
N HIS A 73 -3.24 10.46 -4.19
CA HIS A 73 -3.60 9.09 -3.83
C HIS A 73 -3.64 8.82 -2.32
N GLY A 74 -3.11 9.70 -1.48
CA GLY A 74 -3.15 9.54 -0.01
C GLY A 74 -4.58 9.41 0.54
N GLY A 75 -5.54 10.10 -0.08
CA GLY A 75 -6.96 10.00 0.24
C GLY A 75 -7.59 8.63 0.00
N GLU A 76 -7.00 7.78 -0.87
CA GLU A 76 -7.48 6.41 -1.13
C GLU A 76 -7.45 5.54 0.13
N PHE A 77 -6.59 5.90 1.09
CA PHE A 77 -6.39 5.22 2.37
C PHE A 77 -7.29 5.78 3.48
N LYS A 78 -8.25 6.66 3.17
CA LYS A 78 -9.24 7.20 4.13
C LYS A 78 -8.63 7.90 5.35
N GLY A 79 -7.61 8.71 5.13
CA GLY A 79 -6.97 9.50 6.21
C GLY A 79 -6.00 8.73 7.10
N ALA A 80 -5.66 7.51 6.71
CA ALA A 80 -4.63 6.67 7.33
C ALA A 80 -3.26 7.34 7.45
N TYR A 81 -2.95 8.29 6.57
CA TYR A 81 -1.66 8.97 6.50
C TYR A 81 -1.89 10.47 6.62
N SER A 82 -1.24 11.08 7.59
CA SER A 82 -1.35 12.52 7.85
C SER A 82 -0.33 13.34 7.06
N ASN A 83 0.73 12.68 6.58
CA ASN A 83 1.83 13.31 5.86
C ASN A 83 2.54 12.33 4.91
N VAL A 84 3.45 12.88 4.13
CA VAL A 84 4.22 12.19 3.09
C VAL A 84 5.13 11.09 3.65
N ASP A 85 5.73 11.30 4.82
CA ASP A 85 6.64 10.32 5.45
C ASP A 85 5.88 9.08 5.93
N GLU A 86 4.69 9.27 6.52
CA GLU A 86 3.80 8.17 6.90
C GLU A 86 3.32 7.38 5.68
N TYR A 87 2.98 8.08 4.60
CA TYR A 87 2.60 7.48 3.33
C TYR A 87 3.73 6.61 2.75
N LEU A 88 4.96 7.12 2.76
CA LEU A 88 6.15 6.38 2.33
C LEU A 88 6.42 5.15 3.22
N LYS A 89 6.21 5.28 4.54
CA LYS A 89 6.32 4.16 5.47
C LYS A 89 5.25 3.10 5.20
N GLY A 90 4.04 3.51 4.81
CA GLY A 90 2.98 2.64 4.31
C GLY A 90 3.41 1.82 3.10
N ALA A 91 3.95 2.47 2.07
CA ALA A 91 4.46 1.78 0.89
C ALA A 91 5.58 0.78 1.25
N ASN A 92 6.50 1.16 2.13
CA ASN A 92 7.58 0.28 2.59
C ASN A 92 7.08 -0.91 3.41
N ASP A 93 5.98 -0.76 4.16
CA ASP A 93 5.34 -1.87 4.86
C ASP A 93 4.80 -2.92 3.87
N VAL A 94 4.18 -2.46 2.77
CA VAL A 94 3.71 -3.35 1.68
C VAL A 94 4.87 -4.05 0.99
N ILE A 95 6.00 -3.36 0.76
CA ILE A 95 7.20 -3.99 0.21
C ILE A 95 7.75 -5.08 1.13
N LYS A 96 7.74 -4.83 2.45
CA LYS A 96 8.29 -5.74 3.45
C LYS A 96 7.39 -6.96 3.71
N ASN A 97 6.07 -6.74 3.77
CA ASN A 97 5.12 -7.71 4.29
C ASN A 97 4.10 -8.20 3.24
N GLY A 98 4.12 -7.64 2.03
CA GLY A 98 3.26 -8.03 0.92
C GLY A 98 3.87 -9.13 0.05
N GLU A 99 3.05 -9.67 -0.85
CA GLU A 99 3.48 -10.62 -1.86
C GLU A 99 4.23 -9.88 -2.97
N LYS A 100 5.50 -10.24 -3.19
CA LYS A 100 6.28 -9.74 -4.33
C LYS A 100 5.72 -10.35 -5.61
N VAL A 101 5.49 -9.55 -6.65
CA VAL A 101 4.88 -9.98 -7.93
C VAL A 101 5.59 -9.35 -9.11
N GLN A 102 5.36 -9.88 -10.30
CA GLN A 102 5.72 -9.22 -11.57
C GLN A 102 4.48 -8.87 -12.38
N TYR A 103 4.58 -7.80 -13.16
CA TYR A 103 3.51 -7.38 -14.06
C TYR A 103 4.07 -6.67 -15.29
N ASN A 104 3.34 -6.78 -16.40
CA ASN A 104 3.67 -6.06 -17.63
C ASN A 104 3.21 -4.61 -17.51
N TYR A 105 4.16 -3.68 -17.54
CA TYR A 105 3.91 -2.25 -17.55
C TYR A 105 3.96 -1.72 -19.00
N PRO A 106 2.85 -1.18 -19.54
CA PRO A 106 2.84 -0.62 -20.87
C PRO A 106 3.63 0.70 -20.92
N LEU A 107 4.57 0.79 -21.87
CA LEU A 107 5.34 1.98 -22.17
C LEU A 107 4.63 2.83 -23.24
N LYS A 108 5.04 4.10 -23.36
CA LYS A 108 4.41 5.06 -24.29
C LYS A 108 4.61 4.72 -25.77
N ASP A 109 5.64 3.96 -26.09
CA ASP A 109 5.97 3.49 -27.44
C ASP A 109 5.19 2.23 -27.84
N GLY A 110 4.29 1.73 -26.97
CA GLY A 110 3.50 0.52 -27.20
C GLY A 110 4.18 -0.78 -26.78
N THR A 111 5.42 -0.73 -26.29
CA THR A 111 6.11 -1.89 -25.74
C THR A 111 5.71 -2.15 -24.28
N THR A 112 6.14 -3.29 -23.73
CA THR A 112 5.90 -3.66 -22.33
C THR A 112 7.19 -3.92 -21.58
N GLU A 113 7.28 -3.38 -20.38
CA GLU A 113 8.38 -3.61 -19.44
C GLU A 113 7.91 -4.48 -18.28
N LEU A 114 8.63 -5.57 -17.99
CA LEU A 114 8.33 -6.43 -16.85
C LEU A 114 8.81 -5.74 -15.56
N ARG A 115 7.88 -5.30 -14.72
CA ARG A 115 8.16 -4.58 -13.47
C ARG A 115 7.88 -5.44 -12.25
N THR A 116 8.56 -5.09 -11.16
CA THR A 116 8.28 -5.65 -9.84
C THR A 116 7.20 -4.83 -9.15
N GLY A 117 6.28 -5.52 -8.48
CA GLY A 117 5.31 -4.92 -7.59
C GLY A 117 5.19 -5.71 -6.30
N TYR A 118 4.43 -5.14 -5.36
CA TYR A 118 4.13 -5.75 -4.08
C TYR A 118 2.63 -5.57 -3.79
N VAL A 119 1.97 -6.66 -3.40
CA VAL A 119 0.53 -6.69 -3.16
C VAL A 119 0.27 -7.13 -1.73
N LYS A 120 -0.44 -6.32 -0.95
CA LYS A 120 -0.89 -6.68 0.41
C LYS A 120 -2.41 -6.66 0.47
N PHE A 121 -3.03 -7.74 0.95
CA PHE A 121 -4.47 -7.80 1.12
C PHE A 121 -4.92 -6.81 2.21
N MET A 122 -5.87 -5.94 1.86
CA MET A 122 -6.38 -4.88 2.74
C MET A 122 -7.72 -5.27 3.40
N GLY A 123 -8.46 -6.21 2.80
CA GLY A 123 -9.81 -6.59 3.22
C GLY A 123 -10.79 -6.55 2.06
N ASN A 124 -12.09 -6.51 2.38
CA ASN A 124 -13.16 -6.52 1.39
C ASN A 124 -13.91 -5.18 1.35
N THR A 125 -14.42 -4.79 0.18
CA THR A 125 -15.44 -3.75 0.03
C THR A 125 -16.75 -4.19 0.70
N SER A 126 -17.68 -3.25 0.91
CA SER A 126 -19.04 -3.56 1.38
C SER A 126 -19.81 -4.53 0.49
N LYS A 127 -19.38 -4.70 -0.77
CA LYS A 127 -19.93 -5.65 -1.74
C LYS A 127 -19.17 -6.99 -1.75
N GLY A 128 -18.34 -7.25 -0.75
CA GLY A 128 -17.53 -8.47 -0.64
C GLY A 128 -16.35 -8.56 -1.60
N LYS A 129 -16.06 -7.54 -2.41
CA LYS A 129 -14.91 -7.59 -3.35
C LYS A 129 -13.59 -7.30 -2.64
N ALA A 130 -12.57 -8.11 -2.89
CA ALA A 130 -11.22 -7.92 -2.34
C ALA A 130 -10.66 -6.52 -2.67
N LYS A 131 -9.90 -5.97 -1.73
CA LYS A 131 -9.12 -4.75 -1.85
C LYS A 131 -7.68 -5.05 -1.47
N PHE A 132 -6.76 -4.39 -2.15
CA PHE A 132 -5.34 -4.55 -1.94
C PHE A 132 -4.66 -3.20 -1.87
N GLU A 133 -3.61 -3.16 -1.08
CA GLU A 133 -2.56 -2.17 -1.23
C GLU A 133 -1.58 -2.67 -2.29
N PHE A 134 -1.19 -1.78 -3.20
CA PHE A 134 -0.28 -2.10 -4.30
C PHE A 134 0.83 -1.09 -4.41
N VAL A 135 2.08 -1.57 -4.41
CA VAL A 135 3.27 -0.77 -4.69
C VAL A 135 3.91 -1.27 -5.97
N GLY A 136 4.26 -0.34 -6.88
CA GLY A 136 4.99 -0.67 -8.11
C GLY A 136 6.35 0.01 -8.15
N THR A 137 7.39 -0.70 -8.60
CA THR A 137 8.76 -0.17 -8.70
C THR A 137 9.21 -0.04 -10.15
N ASN A 138 10.19 0.83 -10.41
CA ASN A 138 10.95 0.81 -11.66
C ASN A 138 11.97 -0.35 -11.66
N LEU A 139 12.75 -0.48 -12.75
CA LEU A 139 13.81 -1.50 -12.87
C LEU A 139 14.96 -1.32 -11.87
N SER A 140 15.13 -0.13 -11.31
CA SER A 140 16.13 0.17 -10.28
C SER A 140 15.65 -0.16 -8.86
N GLY A 141 14.37 -0.56 -8.72
CA GLY A 141 13.75 -0.84 -7.43
C GLY A 141 13.18 0.39 -6.72
N ASP A 142 13.20 1.58 -7.32
CA ASP A 142 12.56 2.76 -6.71
C ASP A 142 11.05 2.67 -6.82
N ILE A 143 10.37 3.13 -5.79
CA ILE A 143 8.90 3.22 -5.78
C ILE A 143 8.48 4.26 -6.82
N THR A 144 7.55 3.84 -7.68
CA THR A 144 6.91 4.70 -8.70
C THR A 144 5.44 4.92 -8.41
N THR A 145 4.82 4.05 -7.62
CA THR A 145 3.41 4.20 -7.25
C THR A 145 3.04 3.43 -5.99
N TYR A 146 2.01 3.91 -5.28
CA TYR A 146 1.39 3.25 -4.13
C TYR A 146 -0.14 3.50 -4.10
N HIS A 147 -0.96 2.47 -4.25
CA HIS A 147 -2.43 2.64 -4.38
C HIS A 147 -3.22 1.68 -3.54
N VAL A 148 -4.49 2.03 -3.30
CA VAL A 148 -5.52 1.04 -2.98
C VAL A 148 -6.22 0.60 -4.26
N LYS A 149 -6.12 -0.68 -4.61
CA LYS A 149 -6.77 -1.27 -5.79
C LYS A 149 -7.85 -2.28 -5.42
N ARG A 150 -8.85 -2.43 -6.29
CA ARG A 150 -9.80 -3.55 -6.22
C ARG A 150 -9.11 -4.82 -6.70
N GLY A 151 -9.56 -5.97 -6.21
CA GLY A 151 -9.03 -7.27 -6.63
C GLY A 151 -9.11 -7.48 -8.13
N GLU A 152 -10.23 -7.13 -8.76
CA GLU A 152 -10.41 -7.23 -10.21
C GLU A 152 -9.34 -6.45 -11.01
N ASP A 153 -8.91 -5.30 -10.50
CA ASP A 153 -7.85 -4.50 -11.14
C ASP A 153 -6.47 -5.14 -10.94
N ILE A 154 -6.20 -5.71 -9.76
CA ILE A 154 -4.97 -6.47 -9.49
C ILE A 154 -4.92 -7.73 -10.36
N TYR A 155 -6.01 -8.49 -10.46
CA TYR A 155 -6.09 -9.70 -11.27
C TYR A 155 -5.88 -9.38 -12.75
N LYS A 156 -6.49 -8.30 -13.25
CA LYS A 156 -6.24 -7.83 -14.61
C LYS A 156 -4.79 -7.41 -14.81
N LEU A 157 -4.19 -6.71 -13.84
CA LEU A 157 -2.80 -6.25 -13.91
C LEU A 157 -1.82 -7.42 -13.97
N LEU A 158 -2.00 -8.44 -13.12
CA LEU A 158 -1.07 -9.56 -12.98
C LEU A 158 -1.29 -10.64 -14.04
N ASN A 159 -2.55 -10.91 -14.39
CA ASN A 159 -2.92 -12.09 -15.19
C ASN A 159 -3.48 -11.71 -16.58
N GLY A 160 -3.58 -10.41 -16.90
CA GLY A 160 -4.25 -9.93 -18.11
C GLY A 160 -5.78 -10.09 -18.08
N SER A 161 -6.35 -10.74 -17.07
CA SER A 161 -7.77 -11.03 -16.93
C SER A 161 -8.26 -10.83 -15.50
N LYS A 162 -9.36 -10.09 -15.34
CA LYS A 162 -10.03 -9.89 -14.04
C LYS A 162 -10.68 -11.15 -13.48
N HIS A 163 -10.84 -12.20 -14.30
CA HIS A 163 -11.51 -13.45 -13.94
C HIS A 163 -10.54 -14.51 -13.40
N ILE A 164 -9.24 -14.31 -13.57
CA ILE A 164 -8.20 -15.15 -12.97
C ILE A 164 -7.86 -14.51 -11.62
N ASN A 165 -8.56 -14.92 -10.57
CA ASN A 165 -8.50 -14.36 -9.21
C ASN A 165 -7.35 -14.91 -8.35
N VAL A 166 -6.21 -15.19 -9.01
CA VAL A 166 -5.02 -15.78 -8.41
C VAL A 166 -3.89 -14.76 -8.44
N ILE A 167 -3.13 -14.66 -7.35
CA ILE A 167 -1.86 -13.93 -7.32
C ILE A 167 -0.75 -14.99 -7.30
N ASN A 168 0.21 -14.87 -8.21
CA ASN A 168 1.40 -15.72 -8.26
C ASN A 168 2.60 -14.91 -7.71
N PRO A 169 2.96 -15.08 -6.43
CA PRO A 169 4.10 -14.38 -5.87
C PRO A 169 5.39 -14.88 -6.51
N LEU A 170 6.38 -14.00 -6.58
CA LEU A 170 7.77 -14.38 -6.76
C LEU A 170 8.30 -14.89 -5.42
N GLU A 171 9.08 -15.98 -5.47
CA GLU A 171 9.88 -16.45 -4.33
C GLU A 171 10.99 -15.45 -3.95
#